data_AF-A0AAV4YF66-F1
#
_entry.id   AF-A0AAV4YF66-F1
#
_cell.length_a   1.000
_cell.length_b   1.000
_cell.length_c   1.000
_cell.angle_alpha   90.00
_cell.angle_beta   90.00
_cell.angle_gamma   90.00
#
_symmetry.space_group_name_H-M   'P 1'
#
loop_
_entity.id
_entity.type
_entity.pdbx_description
1 polymer ?
#
loop_
_entity_poly.entity_id
_entity_poly.type
_entity_poly.pdbx_seq_one_letter_code
_entity_poly.pdbx_strand_id
1 'polypeptide(L)'
;MIYKEKPQKIAAVGHLNEDGVDLSMTCSLQYSNNRTATVTTSGIAELPCHAIVIGTKGQIKVPNSMYVATKIETGDGVVEFPQEESDVSYYPNSMGLRYEATEVRNCLKNGSTESSVMPLKDSELLAEMMDEIRRQLGVVYPEDLD
;
A
#
# COMPACT_ATOMS: atom_id res chain seq x y z
N MET A 1 -4.60 -6.25 2.73
CA MET A 1 -3.27 -6.50 3.32
C MET A 1 -2.84 -7.96 3.15
N ILE A 2 -1.53 -8.26 3.05
CA ILE A 2 -1.03 -9.65 2.91
C ILE A 2 -1.18 -10.45 4.21
N TYR A 3 -0.76 -9.89 5.35
CA TYR A 3 -0.79 -10.60 6.64
C TYR A 3 -2.05 -10.38 7.47
N LYS A 4 -2.89 -9.39 7.13
CA LYS A 4 -4.19 -9.06 7.78
C LYS A 4 -4.13 -9.10 9.32
N GLU A 5 -3.03 -8.62 9.89
CA GLU A 5 -2.80 -8.57 11.33
C GLU A 5 -1.99 -7.31 11.67
N LYS A 6 -2.03 -6.88 12.93
CA LYS A 6 -1.20 -5.77 13.41
C LYS A 6 0.26 -6.25 13.55
N PRO A 7 1.25 -5.51 13.03
CA PRO A 7 2.65 -5.82 13.29
C PRO A 7 2.95 -5.76 14.79
N GLN A 8 3.78 -6.67 15.27
CA GLN A 8 4.26 -6.71 16.66
C GLN A 8 5.26 -5.59 16.95
N LYS A 9 5.96 -5.10 15.92
CA LYS A 9 6.91 -3.99 16.02
C LYS A 9 6.95 -3.19 14.71
N ILE A 10 7.02 -1.87 14.84
CA ILE A 10 7.21 -0.91 13.75
C ILE A 10 8.49 -0.12 14.07
N ALA A 11 9.42 -0.04 13.10
CA ALA A 11 10.61 0.79 13.20
C ALA A 11 10.79 1.59 11.92
N ALA A 12 10.68 2.92 11.99
CA ALA A 12 10.75 3.82 10.86
C ALA A 12 11.87 4.85 11.04
N VAL A 13 12.54 5.19 9.93
CA VAL A 13 13.54 6.26 9.83
C VAL A 13 13.36 6.99 8.52
N GLY A 14 13.70 8.27 8.48
CA GLY A 14 13.51 9.10 7.30
C GLY A 14 14.01 10.52 7.47
N HIS A 15 13.73 11.35 6.47
CA HIS A 15 14.13 12.75 6.41
C HIS A 15 12.90 13.62 6.12
N LEU A 16 12.79 14.72 6.85
CA LEU A 16 11.75 15.74 6.64
C LEU A 16 12.28 16.89 5.78
N ASN A 17 11.38 17.64 5.15
CA ASN A 17 11.68 18.96 4.59
C ASN A 17 11.59 20.07 5.66
N GLU A 18 11.78 21.33 5.24
CA GLU A 18 11.69 22.50 6.12
C GLU A 18 10.27 22.73 6.67
N ASP A 19 9.24 22.24 5.97
CA ASP A 19 7.83 22.33 6.39
C ASP A 19 7.39 21.19 7.33
N GLY A 20 8.30 20.26 7.67
CA GLY A 20 8.00 19.11 8.55
C GLY A 20 7.30 17.94 7.86
N VAL A 21 7.24 17.91 6.53
CA VAL A 21 6.71 16.81 5.71
C VAL A 21 7.81 15.80 5.40
N ASP A 22 7.51 14.50 5.46
CA ASP A 22 8.47 13.46 5.11
C ASP A 22 8.80 13.45 3.61
N LEU A 23 10.10 13.55 3.29
CA LEU A 23 10.61 13.50 1.92
C LEU A 23 11.01 12.10 1.50
N SER A 24 11.56 11.32 2.42
CA SER A 24 11.89 9.91 2.20
C SER A 24 11.88 9.18 3.52
N MET A 25 11.42 7.94 3.50
CA MET A 25 11.40 7.11 4.69
C MET A 25 11.54 5.63 4.35
N THR A 26 12.01 4.87 5.32
CA THR A 26 12.00 3.41 5.30
C THR A 26 11.48 2.90 6.63
N CYS A 27 10.59 1.91 6.58
CA CYS A 27 10.02 1.28 7.75
C CYS A 27 10.16 -0.24 7.66
N SER A 28 10.62 -0.85 8.75
CA SER A 28 10.60 -2.27 8.99
C SER A 28 9.44 -2.64 9.91
N LEU A 29 8.65 -3.61 9.48
CA LEU A 29 7.49 -4.15 10.17
C LEU A 29 7.76 -5.60 10.56
N GLN A 30 7.68 -5.92 11.85
CA GLN A 30 7.77 -7.29 12.35
C GLN A 30 6.37 -7.84 12.58
N TYR A 31 6.09 -9.00 12.01
CA TYR A 31 4.82 -9.71 12.14
C TYR A 31 5.02 -11.03 12.91
N SER A 32 3.90 -11.63 13.34
CA SER A 32 3.92 -12.94 13.98
C SER A 32 4.46 -14.02 13.02
N ASN A 33 4.83 -15.19 13.55
CA ASN A 33 5.36 -16.32 12.77
C ASN A 33 6.65 -15.99 11.99
N ASN A 34 7.55 -15.19 12.58
CA ASN A 34 8.86 -14.83 12.02
C ASN A 34 8.78 -14.20 10.62
N ARG A 35 7.71 -13.42 10.36
CA ARG A 35 7.52 -12.69 9.10
C ARG A 35 7.92 -11.23 9.28
N THR A 36 8.47 -10.64 8.23
CA THR A 36 8.87 -9.23 8.21
C THR A 36 8.46 -8.60 6.90
N ALA A 37 8.19 -7.31 6.92
CA ALA A 37 8.01 -6.50 5.71
C ALA A 37 8.85 -5.22 5.83
N THR A 38 9.28 -4.70 4.69
CA THR A 38 9.93 -3.39 4.59
C THR A 38 9.19 -2.57 3.56
N VAL A 39 8.95 -1.30 3.88
CA VAL A 39 8.40 -0.30 2.96
C VAL A 39 9.36 0.87 2.88
N THR A 40 9.59 1.38 1.67
CA THR A 40 10.40 2.57 1.42
C THR A 40 9.59 3.50 0.52
N THR A 41 9.50 4.77 0.89
CA THR A 41 8.87 5.81 0.08
C THR A 41 9.84 6.98 -0.12
N SER A 42 9.65 7.72 -1.20
CA SER A 42 10.43 8.92 -1.49
C SER A 42 9.63 9.86 -2.39
N GLY A 43 9.59 11.14 -2.03
CA GLY A 43 9.13 12.24 -2.87
C GLY A 43 10.25 12.92 -3.66
N ILE A 44 11.51 12.54 -3.45
CA ILE A 44 12.70 13.19 -4.05
C ILE A 44 13.55 12.26 -4.92
N ALA A 45 13.34 10.95 -4.83
CA ALA A 45 14.11 9.95 -5.56
C ALA A 45 13.17 8.97 -6.25
N GLU A 46 13.49 8.63 -7.50
CA GLU A 46 12.79 7.58 -8.22
C GLU A 46 13.13 6.21 -7.61
N LEU A 47 12.09 5.50 -7.15
CA LEU A 47 12.21 4.16 -6.63
C LEU A 47 11.71 3.15 -7.67
N PRO A 48 12.15 1.87 -7.63
CA PRO A 48 11.65 0.84 -8.52
C PRO A 48 10.13 0.61 -8.48
N CYS A 49 9.45 1.08 -7.42
CA CYS A 49 7.99 1.03 -7.24
C CYS A 49 7.38 -0.36 -7.47
N HIS A 50 8.06 -1.41 -7.00
CA HIS A 50 7.58 -2.80 -7.02
C HIS A 50 7.14 -3.26 -5.63
N ALA A 51 6.32 -4.31 -5.58
CA ALA A 51 6.02 -5.04 -4.35
C ALA A 51 6.42 -6.51 -4.53
N ILE A 52 7.11 -7.09 -3.54
CA ILE A 52 7.59 -8.48 -3.62
C ILE A 52 7.18 -9.22 -2.35
N VAL A 53 6.57 -10.39 -2.52
CA VAL A 53 6.29 -11.34 -1.44
C VAL A 53 7.20 -12.54 -1.64
N ILE A 54 8.07 -12.80 -0.67
CA ILE A 54 9.06 -13.88 -0.72
C ILE A 54 8.70 -14.93 0.34
N GLY A 55 8.70 -16.20 -0.06
CA GLY A 55 8.49 -17.34 0.82
C GLY A 55 9.45 -18.48 0.51
N THR A 56 9.29 -19.60 1.21
CA THR A 56 10.18 -20.77 1.08
C THR A 56 10.11 -21.47 -0.28
N LYS A 57 9.07 -21.18 -1.07
CA LYS A 57 8.82 -21.81 -2.39
C LYS A 57 9.08 -20.87 -3.56
N GLY A 58 9.59 -19.66 -3.32
CA GLY A 58 9.82 -18.66 -4.35
C GLY A 58 9.21 -17.31 -3.99
N GLN A 59 8.93 -16.50 -5.02
CA GLN A 59 8.43 -15.15 -4.85
C GLN A 59 7.32 -14.82 -5.85
N ILE A 60 6.47 -13.87 -5.45
CA ILE A 60 5.52 -13.18 -6.31
C ILE A 60 5.95 -11.71 -6.33
N LYS A 61 6.09 -11.14 -7.52
CA LYS A 61 6.48 -9.74 -7.70
C LYS A 61 5.42 -9.01 -8.51
N VAL A 62 4.93 -7.92 -7.95
CA VAL A 62 4.21 -6.87 -8.67
C VAL A 62 5.27 -5.87 -9.13
N PRO A 63 5.55 -5.75 -10.44
CA PRO A 63 6.62 -4.89 -10.95
C PRO A 63 6.25 -3.39 -10.88
N ASN A 64 7.06 -2.53 -11.50
CA ASN A 64 6.94 -1.06 -11.46
C ASN A 64 5.48 -0.58 -11.58
N SER A 65 5.14 0.48 -10.85
CA SER A 65 3.80 1.03 -10.72
C SER A 65 2.87 0.06 -10.01
N MET A 66 3.37 -0.57 -8.94
CA MET A 66 2.65 -1.58 -8.16
C MET A 66 1.28 -1.10 -7.63
N TYR A 67 1.10 0.20 -7.47
CA TYR A 67 -0.16 0.84 -7.05
C TYR A 67 -1.25 0.85 -8.15
N VAL A 68 -0.89 0.57 -9.41
CA VAL A 68 -1.80 0.45 -10.56
C VAL A 68 -1.39 -0.70 -11.49
N ALA A 69 -1.07 -1.84 -10.88
CA ALA A 69 -0.46 -2.96 -11.56
C ALA A 69 -1.38 -3.65 -12.59
N THR A 70 -0.81 -3.98 -13.75
CA THR A 70 -1.45 -4.75 -14.83
C THR A 70 -0.75 -6.09 -15.09
N LYS A 71 0.21 -6.48 -14.25
CA LYS A 71 0.87 -7.79 -14.34
C LYS A 71 1.46 -8.23 -13.00
N ILE A 72 1.68 -9.52 -12.87
CA ILE A 72 2.44 -10.14 -11.78
C ILE A 72 3.48 -11.10 -12.35
N GLU A 73 4.65 -11.15 -11.73
CA GLU A 73 5.74 -12.07 -12.05
C GLU A 73 5.79 -13.16 -10.97
N THR A 74 5.79 -14.42 -11.39
CA THR A 74 5.83 -15.60 -10.51
C THR A 74 6.95 -16.56 -10.94
N GLY A 75 7.19 -17.61 -10.15
CA GLY A 75 8.11 -18.69 -10.55
C GLY A 75 7.68 -19.42 -11.83
N ASP A 76 6.39 -19.40 -12.16
CA ASP A 76 5.82 -20.07 -13.34
C ASP A 76 5.77 -19.16 -14.58
N GLY A 77 6.16 -17.89 -14.44
CA GLY A 77 6.15 -16.90 -15.51
C GLY A 77 5.36 -15.63 -15.16
N VAL A 78 5.06 -14.85 -16.20
CA VAL A 78 4.34 -13.58 -16.09
C VAL A 78 2.85 -13.79 -16.38
N VAL A 79 1.99 -13.24 -15.53
CA VAL A 79 0.55 -13.16 -15.74
C VAL A 79 0.17 -11.70 -15.98
N GLU A 80 -0.49 -11.42 -17.09
CA GLU A 80 -0.93 -10.08 -17.47
C GLU A 80 -2.43 -9.91 -17.23
N PHE A 81 -2.81 -8.69 -16.84
CA PHE A 81 -4.17 -8.21 -16.60
C PHE A 81 -4.39 -7.01 -17.51
N PRO A 82 -4.71 -7.24 -18.80
CA PRO A 82 -4.82 -6.17 -19.77
C PRO A 82 -5.92 -5.19 -19.36
N GLN A 83 -5.67 -3.92 -19.65
CA GLN A 83 -6.55 -2.83 -19.30
C GLN A 83 -6.79 -1.97 -20.55
N GLU A 84 -8.02 -1.47 -20.67
CA GLU A 84 -8.35 -0.51 -21.72
C GLU A 84 -7.67 0.82 -21.42
N GLU A 85 -7.04 1.40 -22.44
CA GLU A 85 -6.46 2.73 -22.37
C GLU A 85 -7.55 3.79 -22.49
N SER A 86 -7.30 4.95 -21.88
CA SER A 86 -8.15 6.13 -22.02
C SER A 86 -7.27 7.33 -22.33
N ASP A 87 -7.66 8.09 -23.35
CA ASP A 87 -6.99 9.34 -23.74
C ASP A 87 -7.21 10.48 -22.74
N VAL A 88 -8.08 10.27 -21.73
CA VAL A 88 -8.47 11.27 -20.74
C VAL A 88 -8.10 10.78 -19.35
N SER A 89 -6.83 10.94 -18.98
CA SER A 89 -6.33 10.55 -17.67
C SER A 89 -5.27 11.50 -17.14
N TYR A 90 -5.44 11.98 -15.90
CA TYR A 90 -4.44 12.78 -15.19
C TYR A 90 -3.37 11.93 -14.49
N TYR A 91 -3.68 10.66 -14.18
CA TYR A 91 -2.78 9.73 -13.50
C TYR A 91 -2.59 8.43 -14.30
N PRO A 92 -1.44 7.74 -14.16
CA PRO A 92 -1.20 6.47 -14.86
C PRO A 92 -2.30 5.43 -14.55
N ASN A 93 -2.76 4.70 -15.56
CA ASN A 93 -3.72 3.60 -15.43
C ASN A 93 -5.01 3.94 -14.63
N SER A 94 -5.48 5.19 -14.66
CA SER A 94 -6.68 5.63 -13.89
C SER A 94 -7.96 4.90 -14.27
N MET A 95 -8.00 4.24 -15.43
CA MET A 95 -9.07 3.31 -15.77
C MET A 95 -9.25 2.19 -14.73
N GLY A 96 -8.27 1.98 -13.84
CA GLY A 96 -8.29 0.95 -12.80
C GLY A 96 -9.27 1.26 -11.70
N LEU A 97 -9.61 2.54 -11.53
CA LEU A 97 -10.60 3.01 -10.55
C LEU A 97 -12.00 2.42 -10.82
N ARG A 98 -12.26 1.90 -12.02
CA ARG A 98 -13.50 1.15 -12.30
C ARG A 98 -13.67 -0.08 -11.42
N TYR A 99 -12.57 -0.71 -10.96
CA TYR A 99 -12.62 -1.92 -10.15
C TYR A 99 -13.14 -1.60 -8.74
N GLU A 100 -12.65 -0.53 -8.10
CA GLU A 100 -13.17 -0.08 -6.81
C GLU A 100 -14.60 0.49 -6.92
N ALA A 101 -14.92 1.22 -7.99
CA ALA A 101 -16.29 1.69 -8.22
C ALA A 101 -17.29 0.52 -8.38
N THR A 102 -16.84 -0.57 -9.02
CA THR A 102 -17.62 -1.80 -9.17
C THR A 102 -17.82 -2.50 -7.82
N GLU A 103 -16.78 -2.56 -6.99
CA GLU A 103 -16.87 -3.15 -5.64
C GLU A 103 -17.85 -2.38 -4.75
N VAL A 104 -17.79 -1.03 -4.75
CA VAL A 104 -18.76 -0.20 -4.01
C VAL A 104 -20.18 -0.49 -4.47
N ARG A 105 -20.42 -0.54 -5.79
CA ARG A 105 -21.74 -0.87 -6.34
C ARG A 105 -22.21 -2.26 -5.89
N ASN A 106 -21.32 -3.25 -5.86
CA ASN A 106 -21.65 -4.60 -5.41
C ASN A 106 -22.01 -4.64 -3.93
N CYS A 107 -21.24 -3.95 -3.07
CA CYS A 107 -21.53 -3.81 -1.64
C CYS A 107 -22.94 -3.23 -1.42
N LEU A 108 -23.24 -2.11 -2.07
CA LEU A 108 -24.54 -1.43 -1.95
C LEU A 108 -25.69 -2.32 -2.42
N LYS A 109 -25.52 -3.04 -3.54
CA LYS A 109 -26.53 -3.97 -4.05
C LYS A 109 -26.80 -5.13 -3.10
N ASN A 110 -25.79 -5.58 -2.38
CA ASN A 110 -25.89 -6.67 -1.43
C ASN A 110 -26.29 -6.19 -0.03
N GLY A 111 -26.59 -4.90 0.16
CA GLY A 111 -26.90 -4.33 1.47
C GLY A 111 -25.75 -4.37 2.47
N SER A 112 -24.50 -4.50 1.99
CA SER A 112 -23.31 -4.49 2.83
C SER A 112 -22.91 -3.06 3.20
N THR A 113 -22.48 -2.87 4.45
CA THR A 113 -22.02 -1.57 4.96
C THR A 113 -20.52 -1.34 4.80
N GLU A 114 -19.79 -2.35 4.35
CA GLU A 114 -18.34 -2.31 4.11
C GLU A 114 -17.94 -3.32 3.01
N SER A 115 -16.74 -3.17 2.46
CA SER A 115 -16.18 -4.13 1.49
C SER A 115 -15.56 -5.32 2.20
N SER A 116 -15.78 -6.52 1.66
CA SER A 116 -15.09 -7.74 2.12
C SER A 116 -13.60 -7.78 1.73
N VAL A 117 -13.21 -7.01 0.71
CA VAL A 117 -11.83 -6.89 0.23
C VAL A 117 -11.04 -5.90 1.08
N MET A 118 -11.67 -4.77 1.43
CA MET A 118 -11.15 -3.74 2.33
C MET A 118 -12.16 -3.45 3.47
N PRO A 119 -12.19 -4.29 4.52
CA PRO A 119 -13.03 -4.04 5.70
C PRO A 119 -12.62 -2.77 6.45
N LEU A 120 -13.53 -2.17 7.22
CA LEU A 120 -13.28 -0.95 7.99
C LEU A 120 -12.11 -1.14 8.98
N LYS A 121 -12.04 -2.30 9.63
CA LYS A 121 -10.95 -2.67 10.54
C LYS A 121 -9.58 -2.68 9.86
N ASP A 122 -9.51 -3.06 8.58
CA ASP A 122 -8.26 -3.05 7.82
C ASP A 122 -7.83 -1.60 7.53
N SER A 123 -8.78 -0.69 7.28
CA SER A 123 -8.51 0.75 7.14
C SER A 123 -8.06 1.39 8.45
N GLU A 124 -8.71 1.08 9.57
CA GLU A 124 -8.30 1.54 10.91
C GLU A 124 -6.86 1.09 11.22
N LEU A 125 -6.54 -0.18 10.97
CA LEU A 125 -5.20 -0.70 11.20
C LEU A 125 -4.14 0.02 10.34
N LEU A 126 -4.45 0.30 9.07
CA LEU A 126 -3.55 1.05 8.20
C LEU A 126 -3.34 2.47 8.72
N ALA A 127 -4.39 3.16 9.18
CA ALA A 127 -4.29 4.48 9.78
C ALA A 127 -3.39 4.47 11.03
N GLU A 128 -3.63 3.53 11.97
CA GLU A 128 -2.79 3.37 13.17
C GLU A 128 -1.31 3.14 12.82
N MET A 129 -1.04 2.33 11.78
CA MET A 129 0.33 2.07 11.32
C MET A 129 0.98 3.32 10.72
N MET A 130 0.24 4.09 9.90
CA MET A 130 0.73 5.34 9.33
C MET A 130 1.02 6.37 10.44
N ASP A 131 0.16 6.49 11.44
CA ASP A 131 0.34 7.39 12.57
C ASP A 131 1.57 7.04 13.41
N GLU A 132 1.78 5.75 13.70
CA GLU A 132 2.98 5.33 14.42
C GLU A 132 4.27 5.60 13.62
N ILE A 133 4.22 5.42 12.30
CA ILE A 133 5.34 5.77 11.41
C ILE A 133 5.61 7.28 11.45
N ARG A 134 4.58 8.12 11.25
CA ARG A 134 4.68 9.60 11.31
C ARG A 134 5.25 10.05 12.66
N ARG A 135 4.75 9.49 13.76
CA ARG A 135 5.21 9.77 15.12
C ARG A 135 6.69 9.47 15.32
N GLN A 136 7.20 8.36 14.76
CA GLN A 136 8.64 8.03 14.81
C GLN A 136 9.50 8.98 13.98
N LEU A 137 8.97 9.49 12.86
CA LEU A 137 9.64 10.47 12.00
C LEU A 137 9.57 11.91 12.54
N GLY A 138 8.65 12.19 13.47
CA GLY A 138 8.39 13.53 14.00
C GLY A 138 7.46 14.37 13.14
N VAL A 139 6.68 13.75 12.24
CA VAL A 139 5.64 14.43 11.45
C VAL A 139 4.40 14.59 12.33
N VAL A 140 3.96 15.83 12.54
CA VAL A 140 2.79 16.17 13.37
C VAL A 140 1.89 17.11 12.60
N TYR A 141 0.59 16.80 12.55
CA TYR A 141 -0.43 17.66 11.97
C TYR A 141 -1.29 18.31 13.06
N PRO A 142 -1.99 19.42 12.76
CA PRO A 142 -2.90 20.06 13.72
C PRO A 142 -3.94 19.10 14.31
N GLU A 143 -4.43 18.15 13.51
CA GLU A 143 -5.42 17.14 13.90
C GLU A 143 -4.90 16.13 14.93
N ASP A 144 -3.58 16.03 15.14
CA ASP A 144 -2.97 15.16 16.15
C ASP A 144 -2.94 15.82 17.56
N LEU A 145 -3.29 17.11 17.68
CA LEU A 145 -3.12 17.92 18.90
C LEU A 145 -4.39 18.06 19.76
N ASP A 146 -5.52 17.56 19.26
CA ASP A 146 -6.83 17.60 19.93
C ASP A 146 -7.10 16.38 20.82
#